data_AF-A0A3M1KCD0-F1
#
_entry.id   AF-A0A3M1KCD0-F1
#
_cell.length_a   1.000
_cell.length_b   1.000
_cell.length_c   1.000
_cell.angle_alpha   90.00
_cell.angle_beta   90.00
_cell.angle_gamma   90.00
#
_symmetry.space_group_name_H-M   'P 1'
#
loop_
_entity.id
_entity.type
_entity.pdbx_description
1 polymer ?
#
loop_
_entity_poly.entity_id
_entity_poly.type
_entity_poly.pdbx_seq_one_letter_code
_entity_poly.pdbx_strand_id
1 'polypeptide(L)'
;MNGILKNLFAARPDNGKSAEATTGQPDTGAAEAALAKLSEVLAAAANGDLEARVTGIDEAVPGAEAMHALNQLLDMTDAYVRETRASLDAAQEGRFHRLFLQRGMRGVFAQGAGIINASIARMQQAAAEEQERARRQAERLEAAKGFGEHLDSTVEKLSEAASRLDELAQGLQSRMERMIDEGEQSAANAREALEGAQAVASGAHELASSIEEIARQAAESDQAVRQVREDVGNAVNATEKL
;
A
#
# COMPACT_ATOMS: atom_id res chain seq x y z
N MET A 1 -6.37 71.92 -52.30
CA MET A 1 -6.22 71.73 -53.75
C MET A 1 -6.83 70.38 -54.09
N ASN A 2 -7.96 70.17 -54.73
CA ASN A 2 -9.05 70.93 -55.37
C ASN A 2 -10.23 69.93 -55.25
N GLY A 3 -11.47 70.30 -54.91
CA GLY A 3 -12.20 71.45 -55.38
C GLY A 3 -13.33 70.98 -56.30
N ILE A 4 -14.56 71.37 -55.92
CA ILE A 4 -15.65 71.81 -56.80
C ILE A 4 -16.53 70.66 -57.37
N LEU A 5 -17.70 70.39 -56.77
CA LEU A 5 -19.00 71.06 -57.00
C LEU A 5 -19.53 70.95 -58.43
N LYS A 6 -20.70 70.32 -58.58
CA LYS A 6 -21.80 70.91 -59.36
C LYS A 6 -23.15 70.29 -59.01
N ASN A 7 -23.87 71.03 -58.15
CA ASN A 7 -25.33 71.09 -58.15
C ASN A 7 -25.84 71.63 -59.50
N LEU A 8 -27.00 71.14 -59.93
CA LEU A 8 -27.96 71.90 -60.76
C LEU A 8 -29.36 71.30 -60.52
N PHE A 9 -30.15 71.90 -59.62
CA PHE A 9 -31.35 72.72 -59.91
C PHE A 9 -32.41 71.96 -60.75
N ALA A 10 -33.51 71.43 -60.21
CA ALA A 10 -34.71 72.07 -59.63
C ALA A 10 -35.90 72.24 -60.63
N ALA A 11 -37.06 71.70 -60.21
CA ALA A 11 -38.46 72.13 -60.44
C ALA A 11 -39.27 71.72 -61.72
N ARG A 12 -40.21 70.75 -61.51
CA ARG A 12 -41.69 70.64 -61.83
C ARG A 12 -42.24 70.89 -63.27
N PRO A 13 -43.51 70.51 -63.62
CA PRO A 13 -44.48 69.52 -63.08
C PRO A 13 -45.11 68.54 -64.13
N ASP A 14 -45.80 67.51 -63.61
CA ASP A 14 -47.04 66.82 -64.05
C ASP A 14 -47.33 66.50 -65.55
N ASN A 15 -47.49 65.21 -65.87
CA ASN A 15 -48.68 64.73 -66.59
C ASN A 15 -48.75 63.20 -66.63
N GLY A 16 -49.92 62.69 -66.24
CA GLY A 16 -50.20 61.29 -65.98
C GLY A 16 -50.10 60.35 -67.18
N LYS A 17 -49.73 59.11 -66.85
CA LYS A 17 -50.38 57.91 -67.38
C LYS A 17 -50.35 56.86 -66.29
N SER A 18 -51.55 56.64 -65.77
CA SER A 18 -52.02 55.54 -64.94
C SER A 18 -51.32 54.23 -65.29
N ALA A 19 -50.41 53.77 -64.42
CA ALA A 19 -50.12 52.36 -64.30
C ALA A 19 -50.98 51.88 -63.15
N GLU A 20 -52.00 51.07 -63.48
CA GLU A 20 -52.92 50.43 -62.57
C GLU A 20 -52.14 49.79 -61.42
N ALA A 21 -52.23 50.42 -60.25
CA ALA A 21 -51.94 49.75 -59.00
C ALA A 21 -53.06 48.73 -58.80
N THR A 22 -52.80 47.49 -59.19
CA THR A 22 -53.59 46.33 -58.78
C THR A 22 -53.43 46.20 -57.27
N THR A 23 -54.27 46.92 -56.52
CA THR A 23 -54.55 46.65 -55.11
C THR A 23 -55.25 45.31 -55.02
N GLY A 24 -54.47 44.23 -55.10
CA GLY A 24 -54.91 42.90 -54.71
C GLY A 24 -55.25 42.94 -53.22
N GLN A 25 -56.48 42.59 -52.86
CA GLN A 25 -56.84 42.26 -51.49
C GLN A 25 -55.83 41.23 -50.96
N PRO A 26 -55.34 41.35 -49.71
CA PRO A 26 -54.47 40.33 -49.14
C PRO A 26 -55.22 38.98 -49.18
N ASP A 27 -54.62 37.98 -49.82
CA ASP A 27 -55.12 36.61 -49.96
C ASP A 27 -55.39 35.99 -48.58
N THR A 28 -56.56 36.26 -48.03
CA THR A 28 -56.90 35.97 -46.62
C THR A 28 -57.08 34.46 -46.43
N GLY A 29 -57.58 33.76 -47.46
CA GLY A 29 -57.72 32.31 -47.45
C GLY A 29 -56.38 31.56 -47.48
N ALA A 30 -55.34 32.10 -48.13
CA ALA A 30 -54.02 31.46 -48.15
C ALA A 30 -53.35 31.53 -46.76
N ALA A 31 -53.51 32.67 -46.06
CA ALA A 31 -53.03 32.84 -44.71
C ALA A 31 -53.77 31.95 -43.69
N GLU A 32 -55.09 31.79 -43.82
CA GLU A 32 -55.88 30.88 -42.97
C GLU A 32 -55.46 29.41 -43.17
N ALA A 33 -55.27 28.97 -44.42
CA ALA A 33 -54.76 27.63 -44.72
C ALA A 33 -53.36 27.40 -44.15
N ALA A 34 -52.48 28.42 -44.22
CA ALA A 34 -51.15 28.37 -43.64
C ALA A 34 -51.18 28.20 -42.11
N LEU A 35 -52.05 28.94 -41.43
CA LEU A 35 -52.25 28.86 -39.98
C LEU A 35 -52.80 27.49 -39.55
N ALA A 36 -53.74 26.93 -40.33
CA ALA A 36 -54.29 25.61 -40.08
C ALA A 36 -53.20 24.52 -40.14
N LYS A 37 -52.36 24.54 -41.18
CA LYS A 37 -51.21 23.62 -41.32
C LYS A 37 -50.23 23.73 -40.15
N LEU A 38 -49.88 24.95 -39.73
CA LEU A 38 -49.01 25.17 -38.58
C LEU A 38 -49.64 24.62 -37.29
N SER A 39 -50.93 24.86 -37.08
CA SER A 39 -51.66 24.41 -35.89
C SER A 39 -51.72 22.88 -35.78
N GLU A 40 -51.92 22.19 -36.90
CA GLU A 40 -51.92 20.73 -36.96
C GLU A 40 -50.57 20.15 -36.56
N VAL A 41 -49.47 20.64 -37.16
CA VAL A 41 -48.11 20.17 -36.86
C VAL A 41 -47.71 20.50 -35.42
N LEU A 42 -48.06 21.69 -34.92
CA LEU A 42 -47.83 22.05 -33.53
C LEU A 42 -48.60 21.16 -32.56
N ALA A 43 -49.85 20.79 -32.88
CA ALA A 43 -50.64 19.87 -32.06
C ALA A 43 -50.03 18.45 -32.06
N ALA A 44 -49.52 17.97 -33.19
CA ALA A 44 -48.79 16.70 -33.27
C ALA A 44 -47.50 16.73 -32.43
N ALA A 45 -46.68 17.77 -32.59
CA ALA A 45 -45.45 17.96 -31.83
C ALA A 45 -45.70 18.09 -30.32
N ALA A 46 -46.78 18.77 -29.90
CA ALA A 46 -47.18 18.85 -28.51
C ALA A 46 -47.56 17.49 -27.90
N ASN A 47 -47.99 16.53 -28.72
CA ASN A 47 -48.24 15.15 -28.32
C ASN A 47 -47.00 14.25 -28.44
N GLY A 48 -45.82 14.82 -28.75
CA GLY A 48 -44.56 14.09 -28.85
C GLY A 48 -44.26 13.52 -30.24
N ASP A 49 -45.08 13.79 -31.26
CA ASP A 49 -44.76 13.44 -32.65
C ASP A 49 -43.84 14.50 -33.26
N LEU A 50 -42.53 14.25 -33.15
CA LEU A 50 -41.49 15.10 -33.74
C LEU A 50 -41.18 14.76 -35.19
N GLU A 51 -41.91 13.83 -35.82
CA GLU A 51 -41.77 13.46 -37.24
C GLU A 51 -42.80 14.20 -38.12
N ALA A 52 -43.83 14.81 -37.52
CA ALA A 52 -44.78 15.68 -38.21
C ALA A 52 -44.08 16.87 -38.89
N ARG A 53 -44.39 17.14 -40.17
CA ARG A 53 -43.77 18.24 -40.94
C ARG A 53 -44.81 19.03 -41.71
N VAL A 54 -44.58 20.33 -41.84
CA VAL A 54 -45.30 21.14 -42.82
C VAL A 54 -44.71 20.84 -44.20
N THR A 55 -45.51 20.25 -45.08
CA THR A 55 -45.11 19.89 -46.45
C THR A 55 -45.86 20.71 -47.49
N GLY A 56 -45.31 20.80 -48.71
CA GLY A 56 -45.89 21.58 -49.79
C GLY A 56 -46.02 23.06 -49.42
N ILE A 57 -44.92 23.65 -48.94
CA ILE A 57 -44.85 25.07 -48.59
C ILE A 57 -44.77 25.87 -49.89
N ASP A 58 -45.75 26.75 -50.10
CA ASP A 58 -45.74 27.72 -51.19
C ASP A 58 -45.03 28.98 -50.71
N GLU A 59 -43.88 29.30 -51.33
CA GLU A 59 -43.04 30.45 -50.99
C GLU A 59 -43.73 31.80 -51.23
N ALA A 60 -44.82 31.81 -52.01
CA ALA A 60 -45.63 33.01 -52.23
C ALA A 60 -46.59 33.32 -51.07
N VAL A 61 -46.84 32.38 -50.16
CA VAL A 61 -47.82 32.53 -49.09
C VAL A 61 -47.22 33.24 -47.86
N PRO A 62 -47.91 34.25 -47.29
CA PRO A 62 -47.54 34.84 -46.01
C PRO A 62 -47.51 33.76 -44.91
N GLY A 63 -46.31 33.39 -44.45
CA GLY A 63 -46.09 32.34 -43.44
C GLY A 63 -45.13 31.22 -43.84
N ALA A 64 -44.66 31.17 -45.10
CA ALA A 64 -43.68 30.17 -45.55
C ALA A 64 -42.42 30.11 -44.66
N GLU A 65 -41.87 31.27 -44.28
CA GLU A 65 -40.71 31.35 -43.38
C GLU A 65 -40.99 30.73 -42.00
N ALA A 66 -42.19 30.94 -41.45
CA ALA A 66 -42.59 30.37 -40.17
C ALA A 66 -42.74 28.84 -40.25
N MET A 67 -43.23 28.31 -41.38
CA MET A 67 -43.33 26.86 -41.62
C MET A 67 -41.94 26.21 -41.71
N HIS A 68 -41.00 26.85 -42.42
CA HIS A 68 -39.61 26.39 -42.49
C HIS A 68 -38.93 26.44 -41.12
N ALA A 69 -39.13 27.52 -40.36
CA ALA A 69 -38.60 27.65 -39.01
C ALA A 69 -39.17 26.58 -38.04
N LEU A 70 -40.46 26.25 -38.14
CA LEU A 70 -41.08 25.17 -37.37
C LEU A 70 -40.45 23.81 -37.70
N ASN A 71 -40.33 23.47 -38.98
CA ASN A 71 -39.68 22.22 -39.39
C ASN A 71 -38.23 22.14 -38.87
N GLN A 72 -37.46 23.22 -38.96
CA GLN A 72 -36.09 23.26 -38.44
C GLN A 72 -36.04 23.08 -36.92
N LEU A 73 -36.99 23.64 -36.17
CA LEU A 73 -37.10 23.44 -34.72
C LEU A 73 -37.42 21.98 -34.38
N LEU A 74 -38.34 21.35 -35.14
CA LEU A 74 -38.68 19.93 -34.95
C LEU A 74 -37.50 19.02 -35.27
N ASP A 75 -36.78 19.27 -36.37
CA ASP A 75 -35.58 18.50 -36.74
C ASP A 75 -34.51 18.58 -35.64
N MET A 76 -34.27 19.77 -35.09
CA MET A 76 -33.31 19.96 -34.00
C MET A 76 -33.77 19.29 -32.70
N THR A 77 -35.07 19.33 -32.41
CA THR A 77 -35.63 18.69 -31.22
C THR A 77 -35.59 17.16 -31.33
N ASP A 78 -35.95 16.59 -32.47
CA ASP A 78 -35.86 15.16 -32.73
C ASP A 78 -34.41 14.67 -32.63
N ALA A 79 -33.49 15.32 -33.35
CA ALA A 79 -32.08 14.99 -33.29
C ALA A 79 -31.54 15.08 -31.86
N TYR A 80 -31.95 16.09 -31.09
CA TYR A 80 -31.55 16.21 -29.69
C TYR A 80 -32.05 15.04 -28.84
N VAL A 81 -33.34 14.70 -28.90
CA VAL A 81 -33.91 13.58 -28.14
C VAL A 81 -33.24 12.25 -28.53
N ARG A 82 -33.07 12.02 -29.84
CA ARG A 82 -32.44 10.82 -30.40
C ARG A 82 -31.00 10.65 -29.91
N GLU A 83 -30.19 11.71 -29.99
CA GLU A 83 -28.79 11.68 -29.58
C GLU A 83 -28.62 11.62 -28.05
N THR A 84 -29.48 12.31 -27.30
CA THR A 84 -29.52 12.21 -25.82
C THR A 84 -29.79 10.78 -25.39
N ARG A 85 -30.85 10.15 -25.92
CA ARG A 85 -31.16 8.76 -25.59
C ARG A 85 -30.01 7.83 -25.93
N ALA A 86 -29.48 7.93 -27.14
CA ALA A 86 -28.47 6.99 -27.60
C ALA A 86 -27.14 7.11 -26.85
N SER A 87 -26.74 8.32 -26.48
CA SER A 87 -25.51 8.56 -25.69
C SER A 87 -25.67 8.16 -24.22
N LEU A 88 -26.83 8.42 -23.61
CA LEU A 88 -27.09 8.04 -22.22
C LEU A 88 -27.31 6.53 -22.06
N ASP A 89 -28.03 5.88 -22.97
CA ASP A 89 -28.21 4.41 -22.96
C ASP A 89 -26.84 3.70 -23.01
N ALA A 90 -25.93 4.17 -23.87
CA ALA A 90 -24.57 3.64 -23.92
C ALA A 90 -23.78 3.92 -22.63
N ALA A 91 -23.90 5.11 -22.04
CA ALA A 91 -23.24 5.44 -20.78
C ALA A 91 -23.76 4.59 -19.61
N GLN A 92 -25.06 4.26 -19.58
CA GLN A 92 -25.65 3.35 -18.58
C GLN A 92 -25.09 1.93 -18.69
N GLU A 93 -24.75 1.47 -19.89
CA GLU A 93 -24.08 0.19 -20.13
C GLU A 93 -22.55 0.26 -19.91
N GLY A 94 -22.02 1.36 -19.37
CA GLY A 94 -20.58 1.57 -19.16
C GLY A 94 -19.79 1.86 -20.45
N ARG A 95 -20.47 2.09 -21.58
CA ARG A 95 -19.87 2.40 -22.88
C ARG A 95 -19.76 3.92 -23.08
N PHE A 96 -18.81 4.53 -22.38
CA PHE A 96 -18.64 6.00 -22.36
C PHE A 96 -18.07 6.62 -23.65
N HIS A 97 -17.65 5.80 -24.62
CA HIS A 97 -17.11 6.30 -25.90
C HIS A 97 -18.18 6.88 -26.83
N ARG A 98 -19.46 6.55 -26.60
CA ARG A 98 -20.57 7.10 -27.39
C ARG A 98 -20.99 8.44 -26.79
N LEU A 99 -20.63 9.51 -27.47
CA LEU A 99 -20.98 10.87 -27.11
C LEU A 99 -22.17 11.38 -27.93
N PHE A 100 -22.88 12.37 -27.40
CA PHE A 100 -23.87 13.14 -28.13
C PHE A 100 -23.20 13.84 -29.33
N LEU A 101 -23.77 13.68 -30.53
CA LEU A 101 -23.30 14.35 -31.74
C LEU A 101 -23.73 15.84 -31.76
N GLN A 102 -22.80 16.73 -31.41
CA GLN A 102 -23.08 18.18 -31.34
C GLN A 102 -23.25 18.87 -32.69
N ARG A 103 -22.83 18.23 -33.79
CA ARG A 103 -22.83 18.85 -35.12
C ARG A 103 -24.26 19.16 -35.54
N GLY A 104 -24.52 20.43 -35.88
CA GLY A 104 -25.84 20.91 -36.31
C GLY A 104 -26.71 21.43 -35.18
N MET A 105 -26.34 21.21 -33.91
CA MET A 105 -27.01 21.82 -32.76
C MET A 105 -26.66 23.31 -32.66
N ARG A 106 -27.62 24.14 -32.25
CA ARG A 106 -27.45 25.59 -32.09
C ARG A 106 -27.99 26.08 -30.75
N GLY A 107 -27.43 27.19 -30.26
CA GLY A 107 -27.88 27.84 -29.03
C GLY A 107 -27.94 26.87 -27.84
N VAL A 108 -29.09 26.83 -27.17
CA VAL A 108 -29.32 26.00 -25.98
C VAL A 108 -29.17 24.50 -26.24
N PHE A 109 -29.47 24.01 -27.44
CA PHE A 109 -29.29 22.61 -27.80
C PHE A 109 -27.80 22.22 -27.82
N ALA A 110 -26.95 23.09 -28.39
CA ALA A 110 -25.50 22.88 -28.41
C ALA A 110 -24.91 22.92 -27.00
N GLN A 111 -25.37 23.85 -26.15
CA GLN A 111 -24.96 23.93 -24.76
C GLN A 111 -25.36 22.67 -23.98
N GLY A 112 -26.61 22.23 -24.10
CA GLY A 112 -27.11 21.03 -23.45
C GLY A 112 -26.36 19.77 -23.89
N ALA A 113 -26.07 19.64 -25.19
CA ALA A 113 -25.24 18.57 -25.73
C ALA A 113 -23.80 18.59 -25.16
N GLY A 114 -23.24 19.78 -24.92
CA GLY A 114 -21.98 19.97 -24.21
C GLY A 114 -22.02 19.43 -22.78
N ILE A 115 -23.09 19.75 -22.05
CA ILE A 115 -23.30 19.28 -20.67
C ILE A 115 -23.44 17.76 -20.64
N ILE A 116 -24.21 17.16 -21.55
CA ILE A 116 -24.36 15.69 -21.64
C ILE A 116 -22.99 15.02 -21.83
N ASN A 117 -22.21 15.48 -22.80
CA ASN A 117 -20.88 14.91 -23.05
C ASN A 117 -19.93 15.09 -21.85
N ALA A 118 -19.97 16.23 -21.18
CA ALA A 118 -19.19 16.45 -19.97
C ALA A 118 -19.61 15.52 -18.83
N SER A 119 -20.91 15.26 -18.67
CA SER A 119 -21.42 14.30 -17.68
C SER A 119 -20.96 12.87 -18.00
N ILE A 120 -21.03 12.43 -19.25
CA ILE A 120 -20.53 11.10 -19.68
C ILE A 120 -19.03 10.98 -19.38
N ALA A 121 -18.24 12.02 -19.66
CA ALA A 121 -16.82 12.03 -19.35
C ALA A 121 -16.54 11.92 -17.83
N ARG A 122 -17.35 12.59 -16.99
CA ARG A 122 -17.25 12.47 -15.52
C ARG A 122 -17.63 11.07 -15.04
N MET A 123 -18.65 10.45 -15.63
CA MET A 123 -19.02 9.06 -15.31
C MET A 123 -17.88 8.10 -15.66
N GLN A 124 -17.23 8.28 -16.81
CA GLN A 124 -16.07 7.49 -17.20
C GLN A 124 -14.90 7.63 -16.20
N GLN A 125 -14.60 8.86 -15.79
CA GLN A 125 -13.57 9.12 -14.79
C GLN A 125 -13.90 8.46 -13.45
N ALA A 126 -15.14 8.61 -12.97
CA ALA A 126 -15.59 7.99 -11.73
C ALA A 126 -15.48 6.46 -11.78
N ALA A 127 -15.88 5.83 -12.89
CA ALA A 127 -15.76 4.38 -13.09
C ALA A 127 -14.28 3.93 -13.08
N ALA A 128 -13.40 4.67 -13.73
CA ALA A 128 -11.96 4.38 -13.72
C ALA A 128 -11.35 4.54 -12.31
N GLU A 129 -11.73 5.57 -11.56
CA GLU A 129 -11.29 5.76 -10.18
C GLU A 129 -11.78 4.65 -9.26
N GLU A 130 -13.03 4.19 -9.43
CA GLU A 130 -13.58 3.07 -8.68
C GLU A 130 -12.79 1.77 -8.96
N GLN A 131 -12.48 1.50 -10.22
CA GLN A 131 -11.66 0.35 -10.60
C GLN A 131 -10.27 0.41 -9.98
N GLU A 132 -9.61 1.57 -9.99
CA GLU A 132 -8.30 1.76 -9.36
C GLU A 132 -8.37 1.69 -7.81
N ARG A 133 -9.47 2.14 -7.19
CA ARG A 133 -9.70 1.95 -5.75
C ARG A 133 -9.85 0.47 -5.41
N ALA A 134 -10.64 -0.27 -6.19
CA ALA A 134 -10.82 -1.71 -6.02
C ALA A 134 -9.49 -2.46 -6.19
N ARG A 135 -8.69 -2.11 -7.20
CA ARG A 135 -7.35 -2.69 -7.42
C ARG A 135 -6.43 -2.45 -6.23
N ARG A 136 -6.34 -1.21 -5.74
CA ARG A 136 -5.53 -0.87 -4.56
C ARG A 136 -6.01 -1.58 -3.30
N GLN A 137 -7.31 -1.77 -3.14
CA GLN A 137 -7.84 -2.52 -2.00
C GLN A 137 -7.45 -4.01 -2.07
N ALA A 138 -7.50 -4.61 -3.25
CA ALA A 138 -7.05 -5.99 -3.46
C ALA A 138 -5.55 -6.14 -3.18
N GLU A 139 -4.71 -5.23 -3.69
CA GLU A 139 -3.27 -5.19 -3.43
C GLU A 139 -2.96 -5.07 -1.91
N ARG A 140 -3.71 -4.21 -1.20
CA ARG A 140 -3.57 -4.06 0.26
C ARG A 140 -3.96 -5.32 1.03
N LEU A 141 -5.03 -6.00 0.62
CA LEU A 141 -5.47 -7.24 1.25
C LEU A 141 -4.41 -8.33 1.09
N GLU A 142 -3.83 -8.43 -0.10
CA GLU A 142 -2.78 -9.41 -0.39
C GLU A 142 -1.49 -9.13 0.41
N ALA A 143 -1.07 -7.85 0.48
CA ALA A 143 0.05 -7.45 1.33
C ALA A 143 -0.21 -7.76 2.82
N ALA A 144 -1.43 -7.55 3.30
CA ALA A 144 -1.81 -7.86 4.68
C ALA A 144 -1.76 -9.37 4.97
N LYS A 145 -2.17 -10.22 4.02
CA LYS A 145 -2.02 -11.68 4.14
C LYS A 145 -0.55 -12.08 4.19
N GLY A 146 0.27 -11.60 3.26
CA GLY A 146 1.70 -11.90 3.24
C GLY A 146 2.41 -11.45 4.52
N PHE A 147 2.02 -10.30 5.09
CA PHE A 147 2.49 -9.87 6.40
C PHE A 147 2.05 -10.81 7.53
N GLY A 148 0.79 -11.27 7.52
CA GLY A 148 0.27 -12.27 8.47
C GLY A 148 1.09 -13.57 8.45
N GLU A 149 1.35 -14.12 7.26
CA GLU A 149 2.16 -15.34 7.11
C GLU A 149 3.60 -15.16 7.64
N HIS A 150 4.20 -13.99 7.40
CA HIS A 150 5.53 -13.67 7.92
C HIS A 150 5.53 -13.57 9.45
N LEU A 151 4.48 -12.98 10.04
CA LEU A 151 4.32 -12.93 11.49
C LEU A 151 4.16 -14.32 12.09
N ASP A 152 3.32 -15.18 11.51
CA ASP A 152 3.11 -16.55 11.99
C ASP A 152 4.43 -17.34 12.00
N SER A 153 5.19 -17.31 10.89
CA SER A 153 6.53 -17.92 10.81
C SER A 153 7.50 -17.34 11.86
N THR A 154 7.41 -16.04 12.14
CA THR A 154 8.29 -15.39 13.13
C THR A 154 7.94 -15.83 14.55
N VAL A 155 6.65 -15.92 14.87
CA VAL A 155 6.15 -16.42 16.16
C VAL A 155 6.54 -17.87 16.36
N GLU A 156 6.43 -18.71 15.33
CA GLU A 156 6.85 -20.12 15.38
C GLU A 156 8.35 -20.23 15.70
N LYS A 157 9.21 -19.51 14.96
CA LYS A 157 10.66 -19.47 15.21
C LYS A 157 11.00 -18.95 16.61
N LEU A 158 10.25 -17.96 17.10
CA LEU A 158 10.47 -17.42 18.44
C LEU A 158 10.07 -18.45 19.52
N SER A 159 8.99 -19.19 19.32
CA SER A 159 8.55 -20.26 20.21
C SER A 159 9.57 -21.42 20.24
N GLU A 160 10.13 -21.77 19.09
CA GLU A 160 11.21 -22.75 19.00
C GLU A 160 12.47 -22.26 19.73
N ALA A 161 12.86 -20.99 19.52
CA ALA A 161 14.00 -20.40 20.21
C ALA A 161 13.80 -20.36 21.73
N ALA A 162 12.60 -20.03 22.20
CA ALA A 162 12.26 -20.05 23.62
C ALA A 162 12.34 -21.47 24.21
N SER A 163 11.86 -22.47 23.48
CA SER A 163 11.95 -23.88 23.91
C SER A 163 13.41 -24.35 24.02
N ARG A 164 14.25 -23.98 23.05
CA ARG A 164 15.69 -24.26 23.09
C ARG A 164 16.39 -23.58 24.27
N LEU A 165 15.98 -22.35 24.62
CA LEU A 165 16.51 -21.66 25.81
C LEU A 165 16.13 -22.37 27.10
N ASP A 166 14.91 -22.90 27.20
CA ASP A 166 14.47 -23.69 28.35
C ASP A 166 15.28 -24.99 28.48
N GLU A 167 15.46 -25.72 27.38
CA GLU A 167 16.32 -26.92 27.34
C GLU A 167 17.77 -26.61 27.76
N LEU A 168 18.32 -25.49 27.29
CA LEU A 168 19.67 -25.05 27.68
C LEU A 168 19.74 -24.70 29.16
N ALA A 169 18.71 -24.06 29.72
CA ALA A 169 18.65 -23.74 31.15
C ALA A 169 18.58 -25.01 32.01
N GLN A 170 17.74 -25.98 31.65
CA GLN A 170 17.67 -27.29 32.32
C GLN A 170 19.01 -28.05 32.20
N GLY A 171 19.61 -28.04 31.02
CA GLY A 171 20.93 -28.63 30.79
C GLY A 171 22.02 -28.00 31.63
N LEU A 172 22.00 -26.68 31.79
CA LEU A 172 22.93 -25.95 32.65
C LEU A 172 22.72 -26.27 34.13
N GLN A 173 21.46 -26.34 34.59
CA GLN A 173 21.12 -26.70 35.96
C GLN A 173 21.67 -28.10 36.31
N SER A 174 21.42 -29.11 35.48
CA SER A 174 21.94 -30.48 35.71
C SER A 174 23.47 -30.58 35.66
N ARG A 175 24.15 -29.67 34.96
CA ARG A 175 25.62 -29.58 34.96
C ARG A 175 26.13 -28.92 36.23
N MET A 176 25.45 -27.89 36.72
CA MET A 176 25.81 -27.25 37.99
C MET A 176 25.64 -28.21 39.17
N GLU A 177 24.57 -28.99 39.22
CA GLU A 177 24.37 -30.03 40.25
C GLU A 177 25.53 -31.02 40.27
N ARG A 178 25.91 -31.58 39.10
CA ARG A 178 27.07 -32.48 39.00
C ARG A 178 28.38 -31.83 39.40
N MET A 179 28.57 -30.56 39.05
CA MET A 179 29.79 -29.82 39.40
C MET A 179 29.92 -29.59 40.91
N ILE A 180 28.78 -29.40 41.62
CA ILE A 180 28.74 -29.32 43.07
C ILE A 180 29.16 -30.67 43.67
N ASP A 181 28.58 -31.77 43.21
CA ASP A 181 28.92 -33.13 43.68
C ASP A 181 30.41 -33.45 43.45
N GLU A 182 30.93 -33.15 42.26
CA GLU A 182 32.35 -33.31 41.92
C GLU A 182 33.25 -32.43 42.79
N GLY A 183 32.82 -31.21 43.10
CA GLY A 183 33.51 -30.30 44.00
C GLY A 183 33.60 -30.81 45.43
N GLU A 184 32.49 -31.38 45.95
CA GLU A 184 32.45 -32.00 47.28
C GLU A 184 33.36 -33.22 47.35
N GLN A 185 33.31 -34.09 46.33
CA GLN A 185 34.18 -35.26 46.24
C GLN A 185 35.66 -34.87 46.18
N SER A 186 36.00 -33.85 45.38
CA SER A 186 37.37 -33.34 45.29
C SER A 186 37.85 -32.78 46.62
N ALA A 187 37.00 -32.05 47.35
CA ALA A 187 37.31 -31.55 48.69
C ALA A 187 37.51 -32.70 49.70
N ALA A 188 36.74 -33.79 49.60
CA ALA A 188 36.93 -34.99 50.42
C ALA A 188 38.29 -35.65 50.13
N ASN A 189 38.61 -35.90 48.85
CA ASN A 189 39.89 -36.47 48.44
C ASN A 189 41.08 -35.61 48.90
N ALA A 190 40.95 -34.27 48.84
CA ALA A 190 41.97 -33.35 49.32
C ALA A 190 42.18 -33.45 50.84
N ARG A 191 41.11 -33.65 51.62
CA ARG A 191 41.22 -33.87 53.07
C ARG A 191 41.95 -35.17 53.39
N GLU A 192 41.60 -36.28 52.73
CA GLU A 192 42.31 -37.56 52.89
C GLU A 192 43.79 -37.45 52.54
N ALA A 193 44.13 -36.76 51.45
CA ALA A 193 45.52 -36.55 51.05
C ALA A 193 46.30 -35.72 52.10
N LEU A 194 45.68 -34.71 52.71
CA LEU A 194 46.27 -33.92 53.79
C LEU A 194 46.51 -34.78 55.05
N GLU A 195 45.54 -35.62 55.43
CA GLU A 195 45.69 -36.55 56.54
C GLU A 195 46.83 -37.54 56.29
N GLY A 196 46.92 -38.09 55.07
CA GLY A 196 48.04 -38.95 54.65
C GLY A 196 49.38 -38.23 54.70
N ALA A 197 49.46 -36.99 54.23
CA ALA A 197 50.68 -36.18 54.30
C ALA A 197 51.11 -35.88 55.74
N GLN A 198 50.15 -35.63 56.64
CA GLN A 198 50.41 -35.46 58.08
C GLN A 198 50.95 -36.76 58.70
N ALA A 199 50.35 -37.91 58.38
CA ALA A 199 50.84 -39.21 58.84
C ALA A 199 52.28 -39.48 58.38
N VAL A 200 52.61 -39.18 57.12
CA VAL A 200 53.98 -39.27 56.59
C VAL A 200 54.93 -38.32 57.32
N ALA A 201 54.51 -37.08 57.60
CA ALA A 201 55.34 -36.13 58.34
C ALA A 201 55.62 -36.61 59.78
N SER A 202 54.63 -37.15 60.49
CA SER A 202 54.80 -37.76 61.80
C SER A 202 55.76 -38.95 61.76
N GLY A 203 55.59 -39.86 60.79
CA GLY A 203 56.51 -40.99 60.61
C GLY A 203 57.95 -40.54 60.30
N ALA A 204 58.13 -39.50 59.50
CA ALA A 204 59.44 -38.91 59.25
C ALA A 204 60.06 -38.32 60.53
N HIS A 205 59.25 -37.73 61.42
CA HIS A 205 59.73 -37.20 62.70
C HIS A 205 60.16 -38.31 63.67
N GLU A 206 59.39 -39.40 63.76
CA GLU A 206 59.75 -40.58 64.55
C GLU A 206 61.02 -41.26 64.03
N LEU A 207 61.19 -41.35 62.71
CA LEU A 207 62.41 -41.87 62.09
C LEU A 207 63.62 -40.98 62.41
N ALA A 208 63.49 -39.66 62.33
CA ALA A 208 64.56 -38.74 62.68
C ALA A 208 64.97 -38.91 64.16
N SER A 209 63.99 -38.99 65.07
CA SER A 209 64.25 -39.23 66.50
C SER A 209 64.93 -40.58 66.75
N SER A 210 64.51 -41.64 66.04
CA SER A 210 65.15 -42.96 66.12
C SER A 210 66.60 -42.93 65.63
N ILE A 211 66.89 -42.17 64.56
CA ILE A 211 68.26 -41.98 64.05
C ILE A 211 69.12 -41.24 65.08
N GLU A 212 68.59 -40.19 65.72
CA GLU A 212 69.30 -39.49 66.80
C GLU A 212 69.61 -40.42 67.98
N GLU A 213 68.66 -41.28 68.36
CA GLU A 213 68.85 -42.26 69.44
C GLU A 213 69.87 -43.34 69.07
N ILE A 214 69.83 -43.87 67.85
CA ILE A 214 70.82 -44.84 67.34
C ILE A 214 72.20 -44.20 67.33
N ALA A 215 72.32 -42.95 66.88
CA ALA A 215 73.59 -42.22 66.89
C ALA A 215 74.13 -42.05 68.33
N ARG A 216 73.26 -41.77 69.30
CA ARG A 216 73.59 -41.69 70.73
C ARG A 216 74.10 -43.04 71.26
N GLN A 217 73.36 -44.13 71.04
CA GLN A 217 73.73 -45.48 71.45
C GLN A 217 75.03 -45.97 70.81
N ALA A 218 75.26 -45.61 69.54
CA ALA A 218 76.51 -45.93 68.84
C ALA A 218 77.71 -45.20 69.48
N ALA A 219 77.55 -43.94 69.87
CA ALA A 219 78.58 -43.18 70.58
C ALA A 219 78.86 -43.75 71.98
N GLU A 220 77.82 -44.12 72.73
CA GLU A 220 77.96 -44.80 74.03
C GLU A 220 78.67 -46.15 73.91
N SER A 221 78.32 -46.94 72.87
CA SER A 221 79.01 -48.20 72.58
C SER A 221 80.48 -47.99 72.24
N ASP A 222 80.83 -46.97 71.43
CA ASP A 222 82.23 -46.63 71.15
C ASP A 222 82.99 -46.25 72.42
N GLN A 223 82.39 -45.46 73.30
CA GLN A 223 82.97 -45.11 74.60
C GLN A 223 83.16 -46.34 75.49
N ALA A 224 82.16 -47.23 75.59
CA ALA A 224 82.27 -48.46 76.37
C ALA A 224 83.38 -49.37 75.82
N VAL A 225 83.49 -49.51 74.49
CA VAL A 225 84.58 -50.26 73.85
C VAL A 225 85.94 -49.66 74.17
N ARG A 226 86.08 -48.33 74.16
CA ARG A 226 87.31 -47.64 74.59
C ARG A 226 87.63 -47.92 76.06
N GLN A 227 86.64 -47.85 76.95
CA GLN A 227 86.83 -48.15 78.37
C GLN A 227 87.27 -49.60 78.60
N VAL A 228 86.60 -50.57 77.97
CA VAL A 228 87.00 -51.99 78.03
C VAL A 228 88.43 -52.18 77.51
N ARG A 229 88.81 -51.48 76.45
CA ARG A 229 90.17 -51.52 75.92
C ARG A 229 91.20 -50.94 76.90
N GLU A 230 90.88 -49.84 77.57
CA GLU A 230 91.71 -49.28 78.65
C GLU A 230 91.81 -50.22 79.84
N ASP A 231 90.70 -50.78 80.32
CA ASP A 231 90.64 -51.72 81.43
C ASP A 231 91.43 -53.00 81.14
N VAL A 232 91.30 -53.56 79.93
CA VAL A 232 92.11 -54.69 79.46
C VAL A 232 93.59 -54.31 79.41
N GLY A 233 93.93 -53.11 78.91
CA GLY A 233 95.31 -52.61 78.93
C GLY A 233 95.88 -52.50 80.34
N ASN A 234 95.09 -51.98 81.28
CA ASN A 234 95.47 -51.88 82.70
C ASN A 234 95.63 -53.26 83.35
N ALA A 235 94.75 -54.22 83.05
CA ALA A 235 94.83 -55.59 83.55
C ALA A 235 96.07 -56.33 83.02
N VAL A 236 96.40 -56.20 81.73
CA VAL A 236 97.63 -56.75 81.13
C VAL A 236 98.87 -56.18 81.84
N ASN A 237 98.92 -54.86 82.04
CA ASN A 237 100.02 -54.21 82.77
C ASN A 237 100.13 -54.66 84.24
N ALA A 238 99.02 -55.05 84.88
CA ALA A 238 99.01 -55.58 86.25
C ALA A 238 99.54 -57.02 86.30
N THR A 239 99.24 -57.85 85.29
CA THR A 239 99.77 -59.23 85.21
C THR A 239 101.26 -59.30 84.89
N GLU A 240 101.84 -58.30 84.22
CA GLU A 240 103.30 -58.22 83.97
C GLU A 240 104.12 -57.78 85.21
N LYS A 241 103.46 -57.38 86.30
CA LYS A 241 104.10 -56.90 87.55
C LYS A 241 104.14 -57.93 88.69
N LEU A 242 103.67 -59.17 88.46
CA LEU A 242 103.75 -60.32 89.37
C LEU A 242 104.85 -61.28 88.94
#